data_AF-A0A849S5S2-F1
#
_entry.id   AF-A0A849S5S2-F1
#
_cell.length_a   1.000
_cell.length_b   1.000
_cell.length_c   1.000
_cell.angle_alpha   90.00
_cell.angle_beta   90.00
_cell.angle_gamma   90.00
#
_symmetry.space_group_name_H-M   'P 1'
#
loop_
_entity.id
_entity.type
_entity.pdbx_description
1 polymer ?
#
loop_
_entity_poly.entity_id
_entity_poly.type
_entity_poly.pdbx_seq_one_letter_code
_entity_poly.pdbx_strand_id
1 'polypeptide(L)' 'ESFEVEAATGQDVRLLMIKKMIALIRKHYQGDFNWESQRLGRTVVQSARLEDNAGLEDFMMMEFFGTNYKNVSN' A
#
# COMPACT_ATOMS: atom_id res chain seq x y z
N GLU A 1 9.35 1.63 15.18
CA GLU A 1 8.83 0.26 15.37
C GLU A 1 9.36 -0.60 14.24
N SER A 2 9.84 -1.82 14.54
CA SER A 2 10.26 -2.81 13.54
C SER A 2 9.25 -3.95 13.52
N PHE A 3 8.89 -4.42 12.32
CA PHE A 3 7.91 -5.48 12.15
C PHE A 3 8.60 -6.69 11.51
N GLU A 4 8.57 -7.83 12.19
CA GLU A 4 8.99 -9.12 11.65
C GLU A 4 7.87 -9.68 10.76
N VAL A 5 8.24 -10.17 9.58
CA VAL A 5 7.30 -10.67 8.57
C VAL A 5 7.82 -12.02 8.07
N GLU A 6 7.21 -13.12 8.52
CA GLU A 6 7.40 -14.43 7.88
C GLU A 6 6.56 -14.48 6.60
N ALA A 7 7.21 -14.77 5.49
CA ALA A 7 6.54 -14.99 4.20
C ALA A 7 7.03 -16.30 3.61
N ALA A 8 6.09 -17.11 3.14
CA ALA A 8 6.41 -18.35 2.45
C ALA A 8 7.07 -18.07 1.08
N THR A 9 6.74 -16.96 0.42
CA THR A 9 7.42 -16.44 -0.78
C THR A 9 7.24 -14.92 -0.84
N GLY A 10 8.17 -14.16 -1.44
CA GLY A 10 8.27 -12.69 -1.35
C GLY A 10 7.04 -11.85 -1.78
N GLN A 11 5.96 -12.48 -2.27
CA GLN A 11 4.67 -11.85 -2.51
C GLN A 11 3.90 -11.62 -1.20
N ASP A 12 4.02 -12.52 -0.22
CA ASP A 12 3.35 -12.39 1.08
C ASP A 12 3.95 -11.25 1.93
N VAL A 13 5.29 -11.06 1.93
CA VAL A 13 5.90 -9.95 2.70
C VAL A 13 5.38 -8.60 2.21
N ARG A 14 5.40 -8.38 0.89
CA ARG A 14 4.98 -7.12 0.27
C ARG A 14 3.53 -6.80 0.62
N LEU A 15 2.66 -7.79 0.50
CA LEU A 15 1.24 -7.65 0.85
C LEU A 15 1.05 -7.37 2.35
N LEU A 16 1.75 -8.08 3.23
CA LEU A 16 1.69 -7.85 4.68
C LEU A 16 2.17 -6.46 5.08
N MET A 17 3.23 -5.96 4.43
CA MET A 17 3.70 -4.58 4.63
C MET A 17 2.63 -3.56 4.23
N ILE A 18 2.02 -3.71 3.04
CA ILE A 18 0.97 -2.78 2.59
C ILE A 18 -0.26 -2.84 3.50
N LYS A 19 -0.69 -4.03 3.93
CA LYS A 19 -1.80 -4.16 4.89
C LYS A 19 -1.54 -3.41 6.20
N LYS A 20 -0.32 -3.51 6.75
CA LYS A 20 0.08 -2.74 7.94
C LYS A 20 0.08 -1.23 7.67
N MET A 21 0.54 -0.80 6.50
CA MET A 21 0.52 0.61 6.11
C MET A 21 -0.91 1.16 5.99
N ILE A 22 -1.82 0.43 5.36
CA ILE A 22 -3.24 0.79 5.28
C ILE A 22 -3.85 0.90 6.68
N ALA A 23 -3.52 -0.02 7.58
CA ALA A 23 -3.98 0.06 8.97
C ALA A 23 -3.48 1.33 9.67
N LEU A 24 -2.23 1.75 9.43
CA LEU A 24 -1.70 3.01 9.94
C LEU A 24 -2.41 4.23 9.33
N ILE A 25 -2.59 4.26 8.01
CA ILE A 25 -3.32 5.33 7.31
C ILE A 25 -4.72 5.48 7.94
N ARG A 26 -5.45 4.38 8.16
CA ARG A 26 -6.79 4.40 8.75
C ARG A 26 -6.84 4.85 10.21
N LYS A 27 -5.72 4.80 10.94
CA LYS A 27 -5.64 5.41 12.28
C LYS A 27 -5.60 6.94 12.21
N HIS A 28 -5.14 7.51 11.09
CA HIS A 28 -4.98 8.95 10.92
C HIS A 28 -6.06 9.59 10.03
N TYR A 29 -6.65 8.81 9.12
CA TYR A 29 -7.60 9.28 8.11
C TYR A 29 -8.81 8.36 8.05
N GLN A 30 -10.03 8.92 8.00
CA GLN A 30 -11.29 8.16 7.90
C GLN A 30 -11.97 8.26 6.52
N GLY A 31 -11.48 9.14 5.65
CA GLY A 31 -12.05 9.41 4.33
C GLY A 31 -10.95 9.72 3.34
N ASP A 32 -11.15 10.74 2.51
CA ASP A 32 -10.14 11.16 1.55
C ASP A 32 -8.95 11.83 2.24
N PHE A 33 -7.75 11.59 1.72
CA PHE A 33 -6.51 12.19 2.20
C PHE A 33 -5.55 12.48 1.05
N ASN A 34 -4.67 13.46 1.25
CA ASN A 34 -3.62 13.80 0.30
C ASN A 34 -2.40 12.92 0.56
N TRP A 35 -1.94 12.24 -0.49
CA TRP A 35 -0.71 11.47 -0.49
C TRP A 35 0.32 12.09 -1.43
N GLU A 36 1.52 12.36 -0.94
CA GLU A 36 2.64 12.81 -1.75
C GLU A 36 3.29 11.60 -2.44
N SER A 37 2.87 11.31 -3.68
CA SER A 37 3.41 10.18 -4.44
C SER A 37 4.79 10.51 -4.97
N GLN A 38 5.78 9.75 -4.52
CA GLN A 38 7.15 9.78 -5.04
C GLN A 38 7.18 9.21 -6.46
N ARG A 39 6.40 8.15 -6.71
CA ARG A 39 6.30 7.53 -8.04
C ARG A 39 5.72 8.48 -9.09
N LEU A 40 4.75 9.31 -8.73
CA LEU A 40 4.08 10.24 -9.64
C LEU A 40 4.66 11.66 -9.60
N GLY A 41 5.54 11.96 -8.64
CA GLY A 41 6.11 13.31 -8.45
C GLY A 41 5.07 14.37 -8.11
N ARG A 42 3.92 13.99 -7.55
CA ARG A 42 2.82 14.90 -7.21
C ARG A 42 1.93 14.38 -6.10
N THR A 43 1.19 15.29 -5.47
CA THR A 43 0.11 14.93 -4.55
C THR A 43 -1.08 14.33 -5.29
N VAL A 44 -1.60 13.22 -4.77
CA VAL A 44 -2.82 12.56 -5.25
C VAL A 44 -3.78 12.35 -4.08
N VAL A 45 -5.08 12.39 -4.38
CA VAL A 45 -6.12 12.11 -3.38
C VAL A 45 -6.36 10.60 -3.36
N GLN A 46 -6.27 10.01 -2.17
CA GLN A 46 -6.57 8.61 -1.90
C GLN A 46 -7.69 8.50 -0.85
N SER A 47 -8.37 7.35 -0.81
CA SER A 47 -9.43 7.10 0.18
C SER A 47 -8.99 6.06 1.20
N ALA A 48 -9.17 6.38 2.49
CA ALA A 48 -8.94 5.48 3.61
C ALA A 48 -10.17 4.61 3.95
N ARG A 49 -11.29 4.78 3.26
CA ARG A 49 -12.54 4.06 3.54
C ARG A 49 -12.36 2.54 3.32
N LEU A 50 -13.24 1.74 3.93
CA LEU A 50 -13.13 0.27 3.86
C LEU A 50 -13.50 -0.24 2.46
N GLU A 51 -14.51 0.37 1.85
CA GLU A 51 -14.99 0.06 0.50
C GLU A 51 -13.91 0.29 -0.58
N ASP A 52 -12.97 1.20 -0.35
CA ASP A 52 -11.90 1.55 -1.29
C ASP A 52 -10.60 0.74 -1.07
N ASN A 53 -10.63 -0.28 -0.21
CA ASN A 53 -9.43 -1.03 0.21
C ASN A 53 -8.63 -1.58 -0.98
N ALA A 54 -9.30 -2.14 -1.98
CA ALA A 54 -8.62 -2.75 -3.13
C ALA A 54 -7.84 -1.71 -3.94
N GLY A 55 -8.41 -0.52 -4.15
CA GLY A 55 -7.75 0.57 -4.86
C GLY A 55 -6.59 1.16 -4.06
N LEU A 56 -6.77 1.33 -2.75
CA LEU A 56 -5.69 1.81 -1.88
C LEU A 56 -4.53 0.80 -1.80
N GLU A 57 -4.82 -0.50 -1.70
CA GLU A 57 -3.80 -1.55 -1.69
C GLU A 57 -3.02 -1.61 -3.00
N ASP A 58 -3.70 -1.58 -4.15
CA ASP A 58 -3.08 -1.57 -5.49
C ASP A 58 -2.19 -0.33 -5.68
N PHE A 59 -2.68 0.85 -5.29
CA PHE A 59 -1.90 2.09 -5.32
C PHE A 59 -0.63 1.98 -4.48
N MET A 60 -0.73 1.51 -3.23
CA MET A 60 0.41 1.39 -2.33
C MET A 60 1.40 0.31 -2.79
N MET A 61 0.92 -0.79 -3.36
CA MET A 61 1.79 -1.79 -3.98
C MET A 61 2.61 -1.19 -5.12
N MET A 62 1.99 -0.38 -5.99
CA MET A 62 2.71 0.32 -7.06
C MET A 62 3.67 1.39 -6.52
N GLU A 63 3.25 2.11 -5.48
CA GLU A 63 4.04 3.17 -4.87
C GLU A 63 5.36 2.65 -4.29
N PHE A 64 5.32 1.50 -3.60
CA PHE A 64 6.48 0.94 -2.91
C PHE A 64 7.26 -0.11 -3.73
N PHE A 65 6.59 -0.83 -4.65
CA PHE A 65 7.20 -1.95 -5.38
C PHE A 65 7.15 -1.81 -6.91
N GLY A 66 6.67 -0.67 -7.42
CA GLY A 66 6.60 -0.37 -8.84
C GLY A 66 5.42 -1.01 -9.57
N THR A 67 5.20 -0.60 -10.82
CA THR A 67 4.03 -0.99 -11.63
C THR A 67 4.03 -2.46 -12.05
N ASN A 68 5.19 -3.11 -12.04
CA ASN A 68 5.34 -4.52 -12.40
C ASN A 68 5.17 -5.48 -11.21
N TYR A 69 4.68 -5.01 -10.06
CA TYR A 69 4.61 -5.83 -8.84
C TYR A 69 3.77 -7.12 -9.00
N LYS A 70 2.80 -7.13 -9.91
CA LYS A 70 1.93 -8.27 -10.24
C LYS A 70 2.60 -9.31 -11.16
N ASN A 71 3.67 -8.92 -11.85
CA ASN A 71 4.37 -9.76 -12.83
C ASN A 71 5.55 -10.53 -12.21
N VAL A 72 5.66 -10.55 -10.89
CA VAL A 72 6.68 -11.35 -10.19
C VAL A 72 6.17 -12.79 -10.11
N SER A 73 6.20 -13.48 -11.25
CA SER A 73 6.07 -14.93 -11.34
C SER A 73 7.47 -15.52 -11.17
N ASN A 74 7.68 -16.30 -10.11
CA ASN A 74 8.73 -17.31 -10.04
C ASN A 74 8.04 -18.68 -9.94
#